data_AF-A0A7W1K4L1-F1
#
_entry.id   AF-A0A7W1K4L1-F1
#
_cell.length_a   1.000
_cell.length_b   1.000
_cell.length_c   1.000
_cell.angle_alpha   90.00
_cell.angle_beta   90.00
_cell.angle_gamma   90.00
#
_symmetry.space_group_name_H-M   'P 1'
#
loop_
_entity.id
_entity.type
_entity.pdbx_description
1 polymer ?
#
loop_
_entity_poly.entity_id
_entity_poly.type
_entity_poly.pdbx_seq_one_letter_code
_entity_poly.pdbx_strand_id
1 'polypeptide(L)' 'MILPVPVLSPSLSSLWCGLVTSVPPSIAKPLIEGQRNETIVRDDTAAQLFPDVHPVGFDEAVTRARSEAAAA' A
#
# COMPACT_ATOMS: atom_id res chain seq x y z
N MET A 1 16.78 -2.41 26.51
CA MET A 1 15.42 -2.85 26.86
C MET A 1 14.43 -2.03 26.06
N ILE A 2 13.53 -2.66 25.31
CA ILE A 2 12.41 -1.99 24.62
C ILE A 2 11.15 -2.36 25.39
N LEU A 3 10.50 -1.37 26.02
CA LEU A 3 9.18 -1.56 26.62
C LEU A 3 8.13 -1.40 25.51
N PRO A 4 7.31 -2.43 25.23
CA PRO A 4 6.20 -2.28 24.28
C PRO A 4 5.13 -1.39 24.92
N VAL A 5 4.96 -0.18 24.39
CA VAL A 5 3.89 0.73 24.79
C VAL A 5 2.57 0.26 24.15
N PRO A 6 1.52 -0.04 24.94
CA PRO A 6 0.28 -0.68 24.45
C PRO A 6 -0.62 0.23 23.60
N VAL A 7 -0.13 1.40 23.16
CA VAL A 7 -0.96 2.49 22.62
C VAL A 7 -0.45 3.06 21.28
N LEU A 8 0.62 2.51 20.70
CA LEU A 8 1.06 2.87 19.34
C LEU A 8 0.13 2.21 18.30
N SER A 9 -1.11 2.65 18.26
CA SER A 9 -2.14 2.24 17.31
C SER A 9 -1.99 3.02 15.99
N PRO A 10 -2.57 2.54 14.86
CA PRO A 10 -2.55 3.25 13.58
C PRO A 10 -3.02 4.70 13.67
N SER A 11 -3.95 4.96 14.59
CA SER A 11 -4.48 6.30 14.87
C SER A 11 -3.40 7.25 15.39
N LEU A 12 -2.46 6.80 16.22
CA LEU A 12 -1.39 7.67 16.74
C LEU A 12 -0.33 7.95 15.66
N SER A 13 0.03 6.94 14.87
CA SER A 13 0.99 7.10 13.76
C SER A 13 0.47 8.00 12.64
N SER A 14 -0.85 7.97 12.35
CA SER A 14 -1.46 8.84 11.35
C SER A 14 -1.54 10.31 11.80
N LEU A 15 -1.80 10.55 13.09
CA LEU A 15 -1.70 11.88 13.71
C LEU A 15 -0.26 12.43 13.67
N TRP A 16 0.73 11.59 13.98
CA TRP A 16 2.15 11.96 13.86
C TRP A 16 2.56 12.24 12.40
N CYS A 17 2.06 11.45 11.44
CA CYS A 17 2.25 11.72 10.01
C CYS A 17 1.68 13.09 9.62
N GLY A 18 0.49 13.47 10.09
CA GLY A 18 -0.06 14.81 9.81
C GLY A 18 0.68 15.96 10.49
N LEU A 19 1.46 15.68 11.55
CA LEU A 19 2.32 16.67 12.21
C LEU A 19 3.64 16.86 11.45
N VAL A 20 4.22 15.77 10.91
CA VAL A 20 5.55 15.76 10.28
C VAL A 20 5.48 15.94 8.76
N THR A 21 4.37 15.56 8.13
CA THR A 21 4.15 15.65 6.68
C THR A 21 2.92 16.50 6.38
N SER A 22 2.87 17.14 5.21
CA SER A 22 1.71 17.93 4.77
C SER A 22 0.49 17.07 4.40
N VAL A 23 0.52 15.76 4.68
CA VAL A 23 -0.56 14.82 4.32
C VAL A 23 -1.60 14.80 5.44
N PRO A 24 -2.89 15.05 5.15
CA PRO A 24 -3.94 14.97 6.16
C PRO A 24 -4.03 13.57 6.80
N PRO A 25 -4.27 13.46 8.13
CA PRO A 25 -4.44 12.18 8.81
C PRO A 25 -5.55 11.30 8.22
N SER A 26 -6.58 11.91 7.62
CA SER A 26 -7.67 11.22 6.92
C SER A 26 -7.19 10.39 5.72
N ILE A 27 -6.08 10.77 5.10
CA ILE A 27 -5.45 10.03 3.99
C ILE A 27 -4.38 9.07 4.52
N ALA A 28 -3.60 9.48 5.52
CA ALA A 28 -2.52 8.65 6.07
C ALA A 28 -3.05 7.41 6.82
N LYS A 29 -4.17 7.53 7.54
CA LYS A 29 -4.70 6.43 8.36
C LYS A 29 -5.13 5.20 7.54
N PRO A 30 -5.95 5.32 6.47
CA PRO A 30 -6.30 4.18 5.63
C PRO A 30 -5.08 3.50 4.99
N LEU A 31 -4.07 4.28 4.60
CA LEU A 31 -2.84 3.74 4.00
C LEU A 31 -2.05 2.88 5.01
N ILE A 32 -1.85 3.39 6.23
CA ILE A 32 -1.14 2.66 7.29
C ILE A 32 -1.92 1.39 7.70
N GLU A 33 -3.24 1.49 7.77
CA GLU A 33 -4.09 0.33 8.07
C GLU A 33 -4.06 -0.70 6.94
N GLY A 34 -4.06 -0.27 5.68
CA GLY A 34 -3.98 -1.14 4.50
C GLY A 34 -2.66 -1.92 4.42
N GLN A 35 -1.53 -1.30 4.79
CA GLN A 35 -0.21 -1.94 4.81
C GLN A 35 -0.10 -3.12 5.80
N ARG A 36 -1.07 -3.30 6.71
CA ARG A 36 -1.11 -4.47 7.61
C ARG A 36 -1.56 -5.74 6.90
N ASN A 37 -2.20 -5.63 5.74
CA ASN A 37 -2.68 -6.79 4.99
C ASN A 37 -1.56 -7.36 4.12
N GLU A 38 -1.24 -8.64 4.32
CA GLU A 38 -0.27 -9.33 3.48
C GLU A 38 -0.82 -9.48 2.05
N THR A 39 -0.07 -9.02 1.05
CA THR A 39 -0.46 -9.10 -0.38
C THR A 39 0.31 -10.21 -1.12
N ILE A 40 0.78 -11.22 -0.39
CA ILE A 40 1.51 -12.35 -0.97
C ILE A 40 0.51 -13.37 -1.51
N VAL A 41 0.64 -13.69 -2.80
CA VAL A 41 -0.17 -14.74 -3.44
C VAL A 41 0.18 -16.09 -2.81
N ARG A 42 -0.82 -16.78 -2.24
CA ARG A 42 -0.66 -18.09 -1.61
C ARG A 42 -1.29 -19.24 -2.40
N ASP A 43 -2.14 -18.92 -3.37
CA ASP A 43 -2.83 -19.88 -4.24
C ASP A 43 -2.99 -19.31 -5.66
N ASP A 44 -3.34 -20.19 -6.61
CA ASP A 44 -3.41 -19.91 -8.04
C ASP A 44 -4.85 -19.66 -8.54
N THR A 45 -5.84 -19.52 -7.64
CA THR A 45 -7.26 -19.37 -8.00
C THR A 45 -7.48 -18.19 -8.95
N ALA A 46 -6.77 -17.08 -8.73
CA ALA A 46 -6.85 -15.91 -9.60
C ALA A 46 -6.41 -16.23 -11.04
N ALA A 47 -5.35 -17.01 -11.23
CA ALA A 47 -4.87 -17.40 -12.55
C ALA A 47 -5.86 -18.36 -13.26
N GLN A 48 -6.54 -19.22 -12.49
CA GLN A 48 -7.55 -20.13 -13.03
C GLN A 48 -8.85 -19.41 -13.44
N LEU A 49 -9.28 -18.43 -12.65
CA LEU A 49 -10.49 -17.64 -12.93
C LEU A 49 -10.28 -16.62 -14.07
N PHE A 50 -9.06 -16.13 -14.25
CA PHE A 50 -8.70 -15.12 -15.23
C PHE A 50 -7.56 -15.58 -16.14
N PRO A 51 -7.77 -16.62 -16.97
CA PRO A 51 -6.70 -17.22 -17.77
C PRO A 51 -6.10 -16.27 -18.82
N ASP A 52 -6.89 -15.30 -19.29
CA ASP A 52 -6.44 -14.30 -20.28
C ASP A 52 -5.65 -13.13 -19.65
N VAL A 53 -5.58 -13.06 -18.31
CA VAL A 53 -4.86 -12.00 -17.60
C VAL A 53 -3.44 -12.45 -17.32
N HIS A 54 -2.49 -11.80 -17.99
CA HIS A 54 -1.06 -12.02 -17.77
C HIS A 54 -0.43 -10.81 -17.09
N PRO A 55 -0.25 -10.82 -15.75
CA PRO A 55 0.35 -9.71 -15.04
C PRO A 55 1.82 -9.53 -15.46
N VAL A 56 2.22 -8.28 -15.64
CA VAL A 56 3.61 -7.90 -15.90
C VAL A 56 4.39 -7.78 -14.58
N GLY A 57 5.72 -7.75 -14.69
CA GLY A 57 6.58 -7.47 -13.53
C GLY A 57 6.37 -6.05 -12.98
N PHE A 58 6.73 -5.85 -11.70
CA PHE A 58 6.55 -4.56 -11.01
C PHE A 58 7.24 -3.40 -11.74
N ASP A 59 8.50 -3.58 -12.16
CA ASP A 59 9.27 -2.52 -12.82
C ASP A 59 8.64 -2.10 -14.16
N GLU A 60 8.11 -3.06 -14.90
CA GLU A 60 7.40 -2.81 -16.15
C GLU A 60 6.08 -2.07 -15.89
N ALA A 61 5.31 -2.49 -14.88
CA ALA A 61 4.07 -1.82 -14.50
C ALA A 61 4.31 -0.33 -14.14
N VAL A 62 5.34 -0.04 -13.34
CA VAL A 62 5.71 1.33 -12.96
C VAL A 62 6.14 2.14 -14.18
N THR A 63 6.93 1.56 -15.07
CA THR A 63 7.38 2.23 -16.30
C THR A 63 6.18 2.63 -17.18
N ARG A 64 5.22 1.71 -17.37
CA ARG A 64 3.99 1.98 -18.14
C ARG A 64 3.15 3.09 -17.49
N ALA A 65 2.87 3.01 -16.20
CA ALA A 65 2.06 4.00 -15.48
C ALA A 65 2.66 5.42 -15.57
N ARG A 66 4.00 5.54 -15.48
CA ARG A 66 4.68 6.83 -15.63
C ARG A 66 4.60 7.37 -17.05
N SER A 67 4.62 6.50 -18.06
CA SER A 67 4.48 6.92 -19.46
C SER A 67 3.08 7.45 -19.76
N GLU A 68 2.04 6.85 -19.18
CA GLU A 68 0.65 7.31 -19.32
C GLU A 68 0.44 8.67 -18.64
N ALA A 69 0.97 8.86 -17.43
CA ALA A 69 0.88 10.13 -16.72
C ALA A 69 1.64 11.28 -17.41
N ALA A 70 2.63 10.97 -18.25
CA ALA A 70 3.35 11.97 -19.05
C ALA A 70 2.64 12.33 -20.36
N ALA A 71 1.65 11.53 -20.78
CA ALA A 71 0.87 11.73 -22.00
C ALA A 71 -0.45 12.48 -21.76
N ALA A 72 -0.81 12.73 -20.50
CA ALA A 72 -2.00 13.47 -20.06
C ALA A 72 -1.66 14.90 -19.61
#